data_AF-A0A957IP77-F1
#
_entry.id   AF-A0A957IP77-F1
#
_cell.length_a   1.000
_cell.length_b   1.000
_cell.length_c   1.000
_cell.angle_alpha   90.00
_cell.angle_beta   90.00
_cell.angle_gamma   90.00
#
_symmetry.space_group_name_H-M   'P 1'
#
loop_
_entity.id
_entity.type
_entity.pdbx_description
1 polymer ?
#
loop_
_entity_poly.entity_id
_entity_poly.type
_entity_poly.pdbx_seq_one_letter_code
_entity_poly.pdbx_strand_id
1 'polypeptide(L)'
;PHHLAYFNEFVGGAAHGIDYLGDSNLDWGQDLYALVDYMADSDTAVQYSYFGSADPVAFGLTQTPLLTEAGLPQAFTPANPAPGRYALSASHLQGLWLAEPDVFDWFRHQEPTGSLGYSILLFAVPQAQTGAWVAYCLDPGPLLSATAVTDLLGVTPARSLYFDCQQSWVFPNNGQPGWYILPQQDTWPLAAVLPAQLRLVYRHAPTAVSPSYDVYYWDGDLSGWRDTLRQQATTATGDPLTLPQPMSDSLQLVGYTTYNQAWWTVWQVQSATAVPLTIAAHLYTADPQPLVADGLGFLGDQWQA
;
A
#
# COMPACT_ATOMS: atom_id res chain seq x y z
N PRO A 1 -37.65 -3.82 -6.77
CA PRO A 1 -36.73 -4.98 -6.68
C PRO A 1 -35.57 -4.59 -5.74
N HIS A 2 -34.92 -5.54 -5.05
CA HIS A 2 -33.85 -5.30 -4.03
C HIS A 2 -34.31 -4.68 -2.70
N HIS A 3 -35.36 -5.22 -2.07
CA HIS A 3 -35.89 -4.70 -0.80
C HIS A 3 -34.93 -4.87 0.40
N LEU A 4 -34.06 -5.89 0.38
CA LEU A 4 -33.03 -6.09 1.41
C LEU A 4 -31.92 -5.04 1.30
N ALA A 5 -31.50 -4.69 0.09
CA ALA A 5 -30.48 -3.67 -0.14
C ALA A 5 -31.07 -2.24 -0.26
N TYR A 6 -32.22 -1.97 0.36
CA TYR A 6 -32.80 -0.63 0.35
C TYR A 6 -32.09 0.29 1.35
N PHE A 7 -31.57 1.41 0.86
CA PHE A 7 -31.04 2.50 1.65
C PHE A 7 -31.66 3.81 1.20
N ASN A 8 -31.84 4.76 2.14
CA ASN A 8 -32.42 6.06 1.82
C ASN A 8 -31.54 6.85 0.84
N GLU A 9 -32.15 7.61 -0.06
CA GLU A 9 -31.43 8.42 -1.07
C GLU A 9 -30.46 9.44 -0.43
N PHE A 10 -30.74 9.91 0.79
CA PHE A 10 -29.87 10.83 1.53
C PHE A 10 -28.50 10.25 1.88
N VAL A 11 -28.37 8.92 1.94
CA VAL A 11 -27.08 8.24 2.18
C VAL A 11 -26.48 7.71 0.87
N GLY A 12 -26.99 8.14 -0.28
CA GLY A 12 -26.55 7.66 -1.60
C GLY A 12 -27.30 6.43 -2.12
N GLY A 13 -28.34 5.96 -1.41
CA GLY A 13 -29.15 4.82 -1.83
C GLY A 13 -28.41 3.48 -1.78
N ALA A 14 -28.98 2.46 -2.42
CA ALA A 14 -28.46 1.08 -2.38
C ALA A 14 -27.00 0.94 -2.83
N ALA A 15 -26.53 1.81 -3.73
CA ALA A 15 -25.16 1.81 -4.21
C ALA A 15 -24.13 2.10 -3.12
N HIS A 16 -24.52 2.85 -2.08
CA HIS A 16 -23.68 3.20 -0.94
C HIS A 16 -24.02 2.40 0.33
N GLY A 17 -24.91 1.39 0.23
CA GLY A 17 -25.33 0.61 1.40
C GLY A 17 -24.18 -0.09 2.12
N ILE A 18 -23.18 -0.55 1.36
CA ILE A 18 -21.97 -1.20 1.87
C ILE A 18 -21.09 -0.29 2.74
N ASP A 19 -21.23 1.03 2.61
CA ASP A 19 -20.48 1.98 3.44
C ASP A 19 -21.03 2.06 4.88
N TYR A 20 -22.23 1.52 5.12
CA TYR A 20 -22.95 1.67 6.38
C TYR A 20 -23.29 0.34 7.07
N LEU A 21 -23.76 -0.66 6.31
CA LEU A 21 -24.28 -1.92 6.86
C LEU A 21 -23.84 -3.12 6.03
N GLY A 22 -23.84 -4.30 6.66
CA GLY A 22 -23.56 -5.61 6.05
C GLY A 22 -24.63 -6.62 6.41
N ASP A 23 -24.27 -7.91 6.38
CA ASP A 23 -25.00 -9.07 6.95
C ASP A 23 -26.52 -8.88 7.00
N SER A 24 -27.10 -8.74 8.19
CA SER A 24 -28.55 -8.72 8.48
C SER A 24 -29.37 -7.66 7.75
N ASN A 25 -28.69 -6.77 7.05
CA ASN A 25 -29.27 -5.59 6.45
C ASN A 25 -28.83 -5.37 5.00
N LEU A 26 -27.92 -6.16 4.43
CA LEU A 26 -27.44 -5.96 3.06
C LEU A 26 -27.23 -7.28 2.29
N ASP A 27 -26.60 -8.28 2.89
CA ASP A 27 -26.15 -9.49 2.19
C ASP A 27 -26.34 -10.74 3.05
N TRP A 28 -27.31 -11.56 2.65
CA TRP A 28 -27.61 -12.91 3.14
C TRP A 28 -27.40 -13.99 2.06
N GLY A 29 -26.76 -13.62 0.96
CA GLY A 29 -26.64 -14.46 -0.23
C GLY A 29 -27.89 -14.52 -1.11
N GLN A 30 -28.80 -13.55 -0.99
CA GLN A 30 -30.03 -13.52 -1.79
C GLN A 30 -29.79 -13.44 -3.31
N ASP A 31 -28.62 -12.93 -3.74
CA ASP A 31 -28.30 -12.70 -5.15
C ASP A 31 -27.49 -13.85 -5.78
N LEU A 32 -27.52 -15.06 -5.21
CA LEU A 32 -26.86 -16.25 -5.78
C LEU A 32 -27.26 -16.55 -7.23
N TYR A 33 -28.55 -16.45 -7.57
CA TYR A 33 -28.99 -16.67 -8.95
C TYR A 33 -28.40 -15.63 -9.92
N ALA A 34 -28.30 -14.37 -9.49
CA ALA A 34 -27.68 -13.33 -10.31
C ALA A 34 -26.17 -13.61 -10.50
N LEU A 35 -25.50 -14.18 -9.49
CA LEU A 35 -24.12 -14.64 -9.61
C LEU A 35 -23.98 -15.81 -10.60
N VAL A 36 -24.89 -16.79 -10.54
CA VAL A 36 -24.93 -17.92 -11.49
C VAL A 36 -25.05 -17.40 -12.92
N ASP A 37 -26.03 -16.54 -13.19
CA ASP A 37 -26.28 -15.97 -14.51
C ASP A 37 -25.06 -15.15 -14.99
N TYR A 38 -24.51 -14.29 -14.12
CA TYR A 38 -23.34 -13.48 -14.43
C TYR A 38 -22.10 -14.33 -14.78
N MET A 39 -21.87 -15.42 -14.06
CA MET A 39 -20.75 -16.31 -14.32
C MET A 39 -20.96 -17.17 -15.57
N ALA A 40 -22.20 -17.56 -15.88
CA ALA A 40 -22.55 -18.28 -17.11
C ALA A 40 -22.36 -17.41 -18.37
N ASP A 41 -22.67 -16.11 -18.28
CA ASP A 41 -22.54 -15.14 -19.36
C ASP A 41 -21.10 -14.58 -19.53
N SER A 42 -20.18 -14.91 -18.62
CA SER A 42 -18.81 -14.38 -18.65
C SER A 42 -17.88 -15.24 -19.49
N ASP A 43 -17.30 -14.66 -20.54
CA ASP A 43 -16.23 -15.29 -21.35
C ASP A 43 -14.90 -15.46 -20.62
N THR A 44 -14.77 -14.87 -19.42
CA THR A 44 -13.57 -14.95 -18.58
C THR A 44 -13.92 -15.59 -17.24
N ALA A 45 -13.02 -16.41 -16.70
CA ALA A 45 -13.18 -16.98 -15.37
C ALA A 45 -13.38 -15.87 -14.33
N VAL A 46 -14.45 -15.99 -13.55
CA VAL A 46 -14.77 -15.09 -12.44
C VAL A 46 -14.37 -15.80 -11.15
N GLN A 47 -13.50 -15.18 -10.37
CA GLN A 47 -13.24 -15.58 -9.00
C GLN A 47 -14.34 -15.01 -8.12
N TYR A 48 -14.88 -15.78 -7.18
CA TYR A 48 -15.99 -15.30 -6.38
C TYR A 48 -15.86 -15.67 -4.91
N SER A 49 -16.48 -14.86 -4.07
CA SER A 49 -16.64 -15.09 -2.64
C SER A 49 -18.10 -14.86 -2.30
N TYR A 50 -18.78 -15.88 -1.80
CA TYR A 50 -20.23 -15.86 -1.58
C TYR A 50 -20.54 -16.13 -0.11
N PHE A 51 -21.28 -15.22 0.53
CA PHE A 51 -21.58 -15.24 1.96
C PHE A 51 -22.75 -16.15 2.34
N GLY A 52 -23.71 -16.37 1.45
CA GLY A 52 -24.94 -17.08 1.78
C GLY A 52 -24.76 -18.55 2.17
N SER A 53 -25.77 -19.10 2.82
CA SER A 53 -25.79 -20.50 3.29
C SER A 53 -26.21 -21.52 2.23
N ALA A 54 -26.74 -21.07 1.09
CA ALA A 54 -27.11 -21.95 -0.02
C ALA A 54 -25.86 -22.50 -0.71
N ASP A 55 -25.82 -23.81 -0.97
CA ASP A 55 -24.71 -24.45 -1.68
C ASP A 55 -24.66 -23.99 -3.16
N PRO A 56 -23.63 -23.24 -3.60
CA PRO A 56 -23.54 -22.77 -4.99
C PRO A 56 -23.55 -23.90 -6.03
N VAL A 57 -23.03 -25.08 -5.69
CA VAL A 57 -22.99 -26.24 -6.60
C VAL A 57 -24.39 -26.71 -6.96
N ALA A 58 -25.33 -26.64 -6.01
CA ALA A 58 -26.73 -27.01 -6.25
C ALA A 58 -27.43 -26.08 -7.27
N PHE A 59 -26.87 -24.90 -7.53
CA PHE A 59 -27.36 -23.91 -8.50
C PHE A 59 -26.53 -23.90 -9.79
N GLY A 60 -25.57 -24.83 -9.94
CA GLY A 60 -24.76 -24.99 -11.15
C GLY A 60 -23.43 -24.24 -11.15
N LEU A 61 -23.05 -23.57 -10.06
CA LEU A 61 -21.72 -22.97 -9.91
C LEU A 61 -20.72 -24.04 -9.44
N THR A 62 -19.98 -24.63 -10.39
CA THR A 62 -18.98 -25.67 -10.11
C THR A 62 -17.59 -25.12 -9.83
N GLN A 63 -17.36 -23.83 -10.07
CA GLN A 63 -16.11 -23.15 -9.75
C GLN A 63 -15.93 -23.11 -8.23
N THR A 64 -14.72 -23.33 -7.75
CA THR A 64 -14.43 -23.24 -6.31
C THR A 64 -14.45 -21.77 -5.87
N PRO A 65 -15.17 -21.40 -4.78
CA PRO A 65 -15.11 -20.06 -4.24
C PRO A 65 -13.72 -19.75 -3.66
N LEU A 66 -13.37 -18.46 -3.61
CA LEU A 66 -12.18 -17.95 -2.94
C LEU A 66 -12.17 -18.26 -1.45
N LEU A 67 -13.33 -18.29 -0.80
CA LEU A 67 -13.43 -18.70 0.60
C LEU A 67 -14.08 -20.07 0.66
N THR A 68 -13.34 -21.03 1.21
CA THR A 68 -13.82 -22.39 1.47
C THR A 68 -13.71 -22.70 2.96
N GLU A 69 -14.24 -23.84 3.41
CA GLU A 69 -14.00 -24.34 4.77
C GLU A 69 -12.50 -24.55 5.07
N ALA A 70 -11.69 -24.81 4.04
CA ALA A 70 -10.24 -24.94 4.16
C ALA A 70 -9.51 -23.58 4.21
N GLY A 71 -10.25 -22.46 4.15
CA GLY A 71 -9.72 -21.11 4.05
C GLY A 71 -9.57 -20.64 2.61
N LEU A 72 -8.73 -19.61 2.44
CA LEU A 72 -8.38 -19.06 1.13
C LEU A 72 -7.42 -20.00 0.37
N PRO A 73 -7.48 -20.04 -0.97
CA PRO A 73 -6.42 -20.62 -1.77
C PRO A 73 -5.07 -20.02 -1.38
N GLN A 74 -4.05 -20.87 -1.24
CA GLN A 74 -2.68 -20.43 -0.94
C GLN A 74 -2.15 -19.41 -1.97
N ALA A 75 -2.66 -19.45 -3.21
CA ALA A 75 -2.27 -18.55 -4.28
C ALA A 75 -2.99 -17.18 -4.25
N PHE A 76 -3.93 -16.95 -3.33
CA PHE A 76 -4.61 -15.66 -3.21
C PHE A 76 -3.72 -14.66 -2.48
N THR A 77 -3.56 -13.47 -3.04
CA THR A 77 -2.55 -12.47 -2.65
C THR A 77 -3.26 -11.16 -2.24
N PRO A 78 -3.58 -10.98 -0.94
CA PRO A 78 -4.52 -9.95 -0.48
C PRO A 78 -4.14 -8.51 -0.84
N ALA A 79 -2.84 -8.18 -0.90
CA ALA A 79 -2.39 -6.82 -1.23
C ALA A 79 -2.00 -6.63 -2.71
N ASN A 80 -2.03 -7.69 -3.51
CA ASN A 80 -1.75 -7.64 -4.95
C ASN A 80 -2.48 -8.78 -5.69
N PRO A 81 -3.82 -8.76 -5.78
CA PRO A 81 -4.58 -9.85 -6.37
C PRO A 81 -4.18 -10.13 -7.82
N ALA A 82 -4.32 -11.39 -8.25
CA ALA A 82 -4.06 -11.79 -9.63
C ALA A 82 -5.02 -11.08 -10.62
N PRO A 83 -4.62 -10.90 -11.89
CA PRO A 83 -5.52 -10.36 -12.90
C PRO A 83 -6.78 -11.22 -13.07
N GLY A 84 -7.93 -10.59 -13.25
CA GLY A 84 -9.18 -11.31 -13.46
C GLY A 84 -10.42 -10.52 -13.03
N ARG A 85 -11.58 -11.18 -13.14
CA ARG A 85 -12.86 -10.67 -12.66
C ARG A 85 -13.14 -11.26 -11.29
N TYR A 86 -13.66 -10.43 -10.39
CA TYR A 86 -13.99 -10.82 -9.03
C TYR A 86 -15.46 -10.48 -8.73
N ALA A 87 -16.17 -11.38 -8.07
CA ALA A 87 -17.52 -11.18 -7.56
C ALA A 87 -17.52 -11.46 -6.05
N LEU A 88 -17.58 -10.41 -5.24
CA LEU A 88 -17.38 -10.50 -3.79
C LEU A 88 -18.66 -10.08 -3.06
N SER A 89 -19.23 -10.99 -2.27
CA SER A 89 -20.29 -10.69 -1.31
C SER A 89 -19.91 -9.50 -0.43
N ALA A 90 -20.83 -8.56 -0.25
CA ALA A 90 -20.62 -7.34 0.52
C ALA A 90 -20.22 -7.65 1.98
N SER A 91 -20.84 -8.66 2.59
CA SER A 91 -20.50 -9.11 3.94
C SER A 91 -19.06 -9.59 4.05
N HIS A 92 -18.61 -10.40 3.07
CA HIS A 92 -17.21 -10.85 3.03
C HIS A 92 -16.26 -9.68 2.72
N LEU A 93 -16.63 -8.78 1.82
CA LEU A 93 -15.83 -7.61 1.50
C LEU A 93 -15.62 -6.72 2.74
N GLN A 94 -16.63 -6.61 3.62
CA GLN A 94 -16.52 -5.92 4.93
C GLN A 94 -15.78 -6.71 6.01
N GLY A 95 -15.35 -7.94 5.73
CA GLY A 95 -14.63 -8.78 6.68
C GLY A 95 -15.50 -9.54 7.68
N LEU A 96 -16.82 -9.58 7.46
CA LEU A 96 -17.74 -10.27 8.35
C LEU A 96 -17.56 -11.79 8.22
N TRP A 97 -17.52 -12.47 9.37
CA TRP A 97 -17.41 -13.92 9.48
C TRP A 97 -16.14 -14.52 8.83
N LEU A 98 -15.08 -13.72 8.66
CA LEU A 98 -13.80 -14.16 8.14
C LEU A 98 -12.78 -14.35 9.27
N ALA A 99 -11.91 -15.36 9.10
CA ALA A 99 -10.76 -15.57 9.99
C ALA A 99 -9.76 -14.41 9.90
N GLU A 100 -9.55 -13.87 8.69
CA GLU A 100 -8.87 -12.60 8.47
C GLU A 100 -9.83 -11.56 7.87
N PRO A 101 -10.33 -10.60 8.67
CA PRO A 101 -11.30 -9.60 8.24
C PRO A 101 -10.84 -8.73 7.07
N ASP A 102 -9.54 -8.50 6.93
CA ASP A 102 -8.99 -7.59 5.93
C ASP A 102 -8.53 -8.26 4.64
N VAL A 103 -8.84 -9.55 4.45
CA VAL A 103 -8.35 -10.29 3.27
C VAL A 103 -8.78 -9.69 1.93
N PHE A 104 -9.90 -8.98 1.87
CA PHE A 104 -10.37 -8.29 0.68
C PHE A 104 -10.14 -6.77 0.71
N ASP A 105 -9.30 -6.28 1.62
CA ASP A 105 -9.08 -4.84 1.80
C ASP A 105 -8.53 -4.13 0.56
N TRP A 106 -7.74 -4.81 -0.27
CA TRP A 106 -7.33 -4.27 -1.58
C TRP A 106 -8.52 -3.86 -2.46
N PHE A 107 -9.61 -4.65 -2.43
CA PHE A 107 -10.83 -4.36 -3.17
C PHE A 107 -11.62 -3.21 -2.55
N ARG A 108 -11.53 -2.97 -1.24
CA ARG A 108 -12.13 -1.79 -0.58
C ARG A 108 -11.49 -0.47 -1.04
N HIS A 109 -10.26 -0.54 -1.55
CA HIS A 109 -9.54 0.59 -2.15
C HIS A 109 -9.78 0.71 -3.67
N GLN A 110 -10.67 -0.10 -4.25
CA GLN A 110 -11.04 -0.03 -5.67
C GLN A 110 -12.49 0.41 -5.84
N GLU A 111 -12.75 1.14 -6.92
CA GLU A 111 -14.11 1.36 -7.38
C GLU A 111 -14.67 0.07 -7.99
N PRO A 112 -15.83 -0.43 -7.54
CA PRO A 112 -16.46 -1.58 -8.15
C PRO A 112 -16.92 -1.25 -9.58
N THR A 113 -16.74 -2.21 -10.48
CA THR A 113 -17.22 -2.13 -11.87
C THR A 113 -18.73 -2.29 -11.99
N GLY A 114 -19.38 -2.76 -10.93
CA GLY A 114 -20.82 -2.93 -10.83
C GLY A 114 -21.20 -3.76 -9.61
N SER A 115 -22.47 -4.13 -9.51
CA SER A 115 -22.96 -5.03 -8.45
C SER A 115 -24.11 -5.90 -8.95
N LEU A 116 -24.27 -7.06 -8.33
CA LEU A 116 -25.41 -7.96 -8.51
C LEU A 116 -26.33 -7.77 -7.30
N GLY A 117 -27.50 -7.17 -7.55
CA GLY A 117 -28.49 -6.88 -6.53
C GLY A 117 -28.01 -6.02 -5.35
N TYR A 118 -26.89 -5.31 -5.53
CA TYR A 118 -26.19 -4.51 -4.52
C TYR A 118 -25.55 -5.30 -3.37
N SER A 119 -25.70 -6.63 -3.31
CA SER A 119 -25.11 -7.47 -2.26
C SER A 119 -23.84 -8.22 -2.69
N ILE A 120 -23.57 -8.32 -3.99
CA ILE A 120 -22.32 -8.87 -4.53
C ILE A 120 -21.68 -7.82 -5.43
N LEU A 121 -20.48 -7.37 -5.07
CA LEU A 121 -19.75 -6.33 -5.81
C LEU A 121 -18.83 -6.96 -6.84
N LEU A 122 -18.78 -6.34 -8.02
CA LEU A 122 -18.00 -6.81 -9.16
C LEU A 122 -16.74 -5.96 -9.31
N PHE A 123 -15.57 -6.59 -9.38
CA PHE A 123 -14.30 -5.93 -9.62
C PHE A 123 -13.59 -6.51 -10.83
N ALA A 124 -12.75 -5.68 -11.45
CA ALA A 124 -11.82 -6.10 -12.47
C ALA A 124 -10.40 -5.74 -12.01
N VAL A 125 -9.52 -6.73 -12.01
CA VAL A 125 -8.08 -6.55 -11.80
C VAL A 125 -7.43 -6.66 -13.17
N PRO A 126 -7.09 -5.54 -13.84
CA PRO A 126 -6.55 -5.59 -15.20
C PRO A 126 -5.15 -6.20 -15.24
N GLN A 127 -4.35 -5.92 -14.21
CA GLN A 127 -3.01 -6.46 -14.05
C GLN A 127 -2.63 -6.48 -12.56
N ALA A 128 -1.84 -7.48 -12.16
CA ALA A 128 -1.15 -7.45 -10.89
C ALA A 128 -0.01 -6.43 -10.96
N GLN A 129 0.25 -5.76 -9.84
CA GLN A 129 1.37 -4.84 -9.74
C GLN A 129 2.69 -5.61 -9.72
N THR A 130 3.68 -5.08 -10.41
CA THR A 130 5.06 -5.56 -10.36
C THR A 130 5.89 -4.66 -9.47
N GLY A 131 6.90 -5.23 -8.81
CA GLY A 131 7.89 -4.45 -8.08
C GLY A 131 9.12 -5.29 -7.76
N ALA A 132 10.30 -4.68 -7.85
CA ALA A 132 11.57 -5.37 -7.67
C ALA A 132 12.03 -5.39 -6.21
N TRP A 133 11.37 -4.63 -5.34
CA TRP A 133 11.80 -4.44 -3.98
C TRP A 133 10.64 -4.20 -3.01
N VAL A 134 10.91 -4.49 -1.73
CA VAL A 134 10.02 -4.15 -0.61
C VAL A 134 10.84 -3.45 0.48
N ALA A 135 10.33 -2.34 0.99
CA ALA A 135 10.92 -1.60 2.09
C ALA A 135 10.11 -1.77 3.37
N TYR A 136 10.79 -2.06 4.47
CA TYR A 136 10.25 -2.33 5.79
C TYR A 136 10.65 -1.20 6.72
N CYS A 137 9.68 -0.61 7.41
CA CYS A 137 10.00 0.33 8.47
C CYS A 137 10.67 -0.39 9.66
N LEU A 138 11.68 0.23 10.26
CA LEU A 138 12.39 -0.22 11.46
C LEU A 138 11.86 0.34 12.78
N ASP A 139 10.87 1.23 12.74
CA ASP A 139 10.20 1.77 13.93
C ASP A 139 8.71 1.37 13.90
N PRO A 140 8.24 0.48 14.79
CA PRO A 140 8.94 -0.12 15.93
C PRO A 140 9.84 -1.32 15.59
N GLY A 141 9.89 -1.71 14.32
CA GLY A 141 10.65 -2.86 13.80
C GLY A 141 9.93 -3.46 12.59
N PRO A 142 10.53 -4.43 11.89
CA PRO A 142 9.84 -5.12 10.81
C PRO A 142 8.55 -5.78 11.32
N LEU A 143 7.41 -5.33 10.82
CA LEU A 143 6.08 -5.78 11.27
C LEU A 143 5.73 -7.17 10.74
N LEU A 144 6.32 -7.55 9.61
CA LEU A 144 6.07 -8.79 8.90
C LEU A 144 7.37 -9.54 8.61
N SER A 145 7.29 -10.87 8.59
CA SER A 145 8.36 -11.71 8.07
C SER A 145 8.42 -11.65 6.54
N ALA A 146 9.57 -12.00 5.95
CA ALA A 146 9.72 -12.05 4.50
C ALA A 146 8.74 -13.04 3.83
N THR A 147 8.43 -14.15 4.50
CA THR A 147 7.42 -15.12 4.03
C THR A 147 6.03 -14.49 4.03
N ALA A 148 5.65 -13.83 5.13
CA ALA A 148 4.34 -13.18 5.22
C ALA A 148 4.17 -12.10 4.13
N VAL A 149 5.23 -11.34 3.82
CA VAL A 149 5.20 -10.37 2.71
C VAL A 149 5.07 -11.07 1.35
N THR A 150 5.74 -12.19 1.15
CA THR A 150 5.64 -12.95 -0.11
C THR A 150 4.23 -13.48 -0.31
N ASP A 151 3.61 -14.02 0.74
CA ASP A 151 2.23 -14.51 0.70
C ASP A 151 1.24 -13.36 0.46
N LEU A 152 1.50 -12.19 1.06
CA LEU A 152 0.65 -11.01 0.94
C LEU A 152 0.66 -10.40 -0.46
N LEU A 153 1.84 -10.32 -1.09
CA LEU A 153 2.05 -9.64 -2.37
C LEU A 153 2.09 -10.58 -3.57
N GLY A 154 2.20 -11.89 -3.36
CA GLY A 154 2.40 -12.86 -4.44
C GLY A 154 3.74 -12.73 -5.17
N VAL A 155 4.67 -11.96 -4.60
CA VAL A 155 5.98 -11.68 -5.21
C VAL A 155 7.08 -11.91 -4.20
N THR A 156 8.14 -12.58 -4.63
CA THR A 156 9.40 -12.61 -3.87
C THR A 156 10.23 -11.42 -4.32
N PRO A 157 10.43 -10.39 -3.48
CA PRO A 157 11.18 -9.22 -3.90
C PRO A 157 12.64 -9.58 -4.16
N ALA A 158 13.22 -9.00 -5.22
CA ALA A 158 14.65 -9.15 -5.50
C ALA A 158 15.52 -8.40 -4.48
N ARG A 159 14.92 -7.42 -3.77
CA ARG A 159 15.60 -6.61 -2.76
C ARG A 159 14.66 -6.29 -1.59
N SER A 160 15.11 -6.59 -0.37
CA SER A 160 14.47 -6.13 0.87
C SER A 160 15.27 -4.97 1.45
N LEU A 161 14.58 -3.91 1.84
CA LEU A 161 15.17 -2.68 2.36
C LEU A 161 14.64 -2.42 3.76
N TYR A 162 15.50 -2.03 4.67
CA TYR A 162 15.15 -1.73 6.05
C TYR A 162 15.59 -0.31 6.36
N PHE A 163 14.66 0.52 6.79
CA PHE A 163 14.91 1.94 6.99
C PHE A 163 14.10 2.48 8.17
N ASP A 164 14.63 3.51 8.83
CA ASP A 164 13.87 4.30 9.79
C ASP A 164 12.91 5.21 9.01
N CYS A 165 11.64 4.83 8.98
CA CYS A 165 10.60 5.54 8.23
C CYS A 165 10.17 6.87 8.88
N GLN A 166 10.59 7.16 10.11
CA GLN A 166 10.38 8.46 10.75
C GLN A 166 11.44 9.47 10.29
N GLN A 167 12.64 9.00 9.95
CA GLN A 167 13.78 9.86 9.62
C GLN A 167 14.13 9.92 8.13
N SER A 168 13.98 8.81 7.42
CA SER A 168 14.48 8.65 6.05
C SER A 168 13.49 7.92 5.18
N TRP A 169 13.61 8.08 3.85
CA TRP A 169 12.85 7.32 2.88
C TRP A 169 13.75 6.95 1.72
N VAL A 170 13.58 5.73 1.23
CA VAL A 170 14.47 5.12 0.23
C VAL A 170 13.73 4.92 -1.07
N PHE A 171 14.35 5.35 -2.17
CA PHE A 171 13.82 5.23 -3.53
C PHE A 171 14.81 4.46 -4.41
N PRO A 172 14.69 3.12 -4.50
CA PRO A 172 15.66 2.29 -5.19
C PRO A 172 15.68 2.54 -6.70
N ASN A 173 16.87 2.35 -7.29
CA ASN A 173 17.10 2.34 -8.72
C ASN A 173 16.54 3.57 -9.44
N ASN A 174 16.61 4.73 -8.77
CA ASN A 174 16.16 6.02 -9.28
C ASN A 174 14.67 6.06 -9.71
N GLY A 175 13.82 5.19 -9.17
CA GLY A 175 12.42 5.16 -9.59
C GLY A 175 11.90 3.81 -10.08
N GLN A 176 12.24 2.70 -9.43
CA GLN A 176 11.61 1.42 -9.76
C GLN A 176 10.38 1.16 -8.88
N PRO A 177 9.31 0.59 -9.44
CA PRO A 177 8.13 0.24 -8.66
C PRO A 177 8.46 -0.75 -7.54
N GLY A 178 7.73 -0.63 -6.43
CA GLY A 178 7.92 -1.46 -5.25
C GLY A 178 6.88 -1.18 -4.17
N TRP A 179 7.08 -1.78 -3.00
CA TRP A 179 6.15 -1.64 -1.89
C TRP A 179 6.84 -1.18 -0.61
N TYR A 180 6.09 -0.44 0.20
CA TYR A 180 6.45 -0.12 1.58
C TYR A 180 5.52 -0.87 2.53
N ILE A 181 6.09 -1.53 3.53
CA ILE A 181 5.39 -2.13 4.66
C ILE A 181 5.64 -1.24 5.87
N LEU A 182 4.58 -0.55 6.30
CA LEU A 182 4.67 0.52 7.28
C LEU A 182 3.69 0.30 8.43
N PRO A 183 3.97 0.80 9.65
CA PRO A 183 2.95 0.87 10.69
C PRO A 183 1.80 1.77 10.26
N GLN A 184 0.61 1.59 10.83
CA GLN A 184 -0.49 2.50 10.54
C GLN A 184 -0.27 3.84 11.24
N GLN A 185 -0.45 4.94 10.50
CA GLN A 185 -0.47 6.29 11.03
C GLN A 185 -1.31 7.22 10.15
N ASP A 186 -1.79 8.32 10.72
CA ASP A 186 -2.71 9.24 10.04
C ASP A 186 -2.09 9.90 8.81
N THR A 187 -0.83 10.33 8.93
CA THR A 187 -0.09 10.95 7.82
C THR A 187 1.39 10.59 7.89
N TRP A 188 1.99 10.30 6.75
CA TRP A 188 3.44 10.16 6.63
C TRP A 188 4.08 11.51 6.30
N PRO A 189 5.23 11.86 6.91
CA PRO A 189 5.97 13.07 6.51
C PRO A 189 6.27 13.08 5.00
N LEU A 190 6.47 11.90 4.42
CA LEU A 190 6.70 11.76 2.99
C LEU A 190 5.53 12.26 2.13
N ALA A 191 4.28 12.09 2.55
CA ALA A 191 3.12 12.50 1.74
C ALA A 191 3.09 14.01 1.46
N ALA A 192 3.75 14.81 2.29
CA ALA A 192 3.88 16.25 2.08
C ALA A 192 5.13 16.64 1.28
N VAL A 193 6.12 15.76 1.22
CA VAL A 193 7.39 16.00 0.55
C VAL A 193 7.39 15.40 -0.85
N LEU A 194 6.70 14.28 -1.07
CA LEU A 194 6.64 13.53 -2.32
C LEU A 194 5.23 13.62 -2.92
N PRO A 195 5.06 14.19 -4.12
CA PRO A 195 3.77 14.33 -4.76
C PRO A 195 3.15 12.96 -5.07
N ALA A 196 1.84 12.86 -4.85
CA ALA A 196 1.00 11.67 -4.86
C ALA A 196 1.41 10.56 -5.87
N GLN A 197 2.15 9.57 -5.39
CA GLN A 197 2.45 8.29 -6.08
C GLN A 197 2.49 7.08 -5.15
N LEU A 198 2.48 7.35 -3.84
CA LEU A 198 2.38 6.32 -2.82
C LEU A 198 0.91 6.01 -2.59
N ARG A 199 0.44 4.87 -3.09
CA ARG A 199 -0.95 4.45 -2.99
C ARG A 199 -1.11 3.40 -1.90
N LEU A 200 -1.98 3.65 -0.93
CA LEU A 200 -2.41 2.61 0.01
C LEU A 200 -3.13 1.52 -0.80
N VAL A 201 -2.61 0.30 -0.75
CA VAL A 201 -3.18 -0.85 -1.48
C VAL A 201 -3.75 -1.91 -0.57
N TYR A 202 -3.35 -1.91 0.71
CA TYR A 202 -3.85 -2.86 1.70
C TYR A 202 -3.61 -2.33 3.10
N ARG A 203 -4.60 -2.49 3.96
CA ARG A 203 -4.61 -2.11 5.36
C ARG A 203 -5.03 -3.31 6.19
N HIS A 204 -4.24 -3.62 7.21
CA HIS A 204 -4.50 -4.72 8.13
C HIS A 204 -4.70 -4.20 9.55
N ALA A 205 -5.91 -4.34 10.08
CA ALA A 205 -6.24 -4.06 11.47
C ALA A 205 -5.53 -5.05 12.41
N PRO A 206 -5.20 -4.66 13.65
CA PRO A 206 -4.48 -5.54 14.55
C PRO A 206 -5.35 -6.74 14.95
N THR A 207 -4.75 -7.93 14.95
CA THR A 207 -5.36 -9.17 15.42
C THR A 207 -4.62 -9.72 16.64
N ALA A 208 -5.06 -10.87 17.17
CA ALA A 208 -4.37 -11.52 18.28
C ALA A 208 -2.95 -12.01 17.93
N VAL A 209 -2.63 -12.15 16.64
CA VAL A 209 -1.38 -12.77 16.15
C VAL A 209 -0.59 -11.90 15.17
N SER A 210 -1.16 -10.78 14.72
CA SER A 210 -0.55 -9.89 13.72
C SER A 210 -0.79 -8.43 14.09
N PRO A 211 0.24 -7.56 14.07
CA PRO A 211 0.08 -6.14 14.39
C PRO A 211 -0.71 -5.41 13.29
N SER A 212 -1.08 -4.15 13.54
CA SER A 212 -1.58 -3.31 12.47
C SER A 212 -0.46 -2.86 11.53
N TYR A 213 -0.75 -2.85 10.24
CA TYR A 213 0.16 -2.33 9.23
C TYR A 213 -0.60 -1.84 8.00
N ASP A 214 0.10 -1.04 7.20
CA ASP A 214 -0.31 -0.59 5.88
C ASP A 214 0.71 -1.07 4.85
N VAL A 215 0.22 -1.46 3.68
CA VAL A 215 1.02 -1.69 2.48
C VAL A 215 0.73 -0.58 1.50
N TYR A 216 1.80 0.11 1.13
CA TYR A 216 1.75 1.11 0.07
C TYR A 216 2.47 0.60 -1.17
N TYR A 217 1.87 0.80 -2.34
CA TYR A 217 2.53 0.62 -3.62
C TYR A 217 3.06 1.95 -4.12
N TRP A 218 4.26 1.92 -4.69
CA TRP A 218 4.85 3.05 -5.40
C TRP A 218 5.19 2.64 -6.83
N ASP A 219 4.84 3.48 -7.79
CA ASP A 219 4.99 3.24 -9.23
C ASP A 219 6.38 3.62 -9.77
N GLY A 220 7.21 4.29 -8.98
CA GLY A 220 8.59 4.60 -9.32
C GLY A 220 8.82 5.96 -9.97
N ASP A 221 7.84 6.85 -10.09
CA ASP A 221 8.04 8.06 -10.89
C ASP A 221 8.61 9.27 -10.10
N LEU A 222 9.92 9.39 -9.93
CA LEU A 222 10.49 10.60 -9.31
C LEU A 222 10.50 11.86 -10.20
N SER A 223 9.95 11.81 -11.42
CA SER A 223 9.98 12.93 -12.35
C SER A 223 9.10 14.10 -11.85
N GLY A 224 9.55 15.32 -12.11
CA GLY A 224 8.89 16.54 -11.63
C GLY A 224 9.05 16.81 -10.13
N TRP A 225 9.11 15.77 -9.27
CA TRP A 225 9.39 15.96 -7.84
C TRP A 225 10.77 16.59 -7.59
N ARG A 226 11.79 16.12 -8.31
CA ARG A 226 13.15 16.68 -8.17
C ARG A 226 13.23 18.18 -8.49
N ASP A 227 12.34 18.67 -9.35
CA ASP A 227 12.26 20.07 -9.74
C ASP A 227 11.59 20.94 -8.66
N THR A 228 10.87 20.35 -7.70
CA THR A 228 10.29 21.08 -6.56
C THR A 228 11.31 21.32 -5.44
N LEU A 229 12.46 20.64 -5.48
CA LEU A 229 13.51 20.78 -4.49
C LEU A 229 14.26 22.10 -4.67
N ARG A 230 14.65 22.71 -3.55
CA ARG A 230 15.61 23.83 -3.58
C ARG A 230 16.97 23.30 -3.99
N GLN A 231 17.54 23.92 -5.01
CA GLN A 231 18.84 23.55 -5.60
C GLN A 231 19.90 24.64 -5.44
N GLN A 232 19.62 25.69 -4.67
CA GLN A 232 20.59 26.75 -4.38
C GLN A 232 20.80 26.82 -2.87
N ALA A 233 22.06 26.81 -2.45
CA ALA A 233 22.51 26.89 -1.07
C ALA A 233 23.70 27.85 -0.96
N THR A 234 24.19 28.06 0.26
CA THR A 234 25.38 28.88 0.53
C THR A 234 26.30 28.12 1.46
N THR A 235 27.61 28.17 1.21
CA THR A 235 28.62 27.58 2.10
C THR A 235 28.75 28.39 3.40
N ALA A 236 29.46 27.85 4.39
CA ALA A 236 29.77 28.56 5.63
C ALA A 236 30.59 29.86 5.42
N THR A 237 31.31 29.97 4.30
CA THR A 237 32.09 31.16 3.91
C THR A 237 31.27 32.19 3.14
N GLY A 238 30.00 31.91 2.84
CA GLY A 238 29.12 32.81 2.10
C GLY A 238 29.12 32.60 0.58
N ASP A 239 29.81 31.58 0.08
CA ASP A 239 29.90 31.29 -1.35
C ASP A 239 28.63 30.57 -1.84
N PRO A 240 28.08 30.93 -3.01
CA PRO A 240 26.91 30.24 -3.57
C PRO A 240 27.26 28.79 -3.96
N LEU A 241 26.36 27.87 -3.65
CA LEU A 241 26.47 26.44 -3.95
C LEU A 241 25.22 25.98 -4.74
N THR A 242 25.41 25.56 -5.98
CA THR A 242 24.33 25.01 -6.82
C THR A 242 24.32 23.49 -6.77
N LEU A 243 23.18 22.90 -6.39
CA LEU A 243 22.95 21.45 -6.34
C LEU A 243 22.46 20.93 -7.71
N PRO A 244 22.69 19.64 -8.05
CA PRO A 244 23.26 18.58 -7.21
C PRO A 244 24.78 18.70 -7.00
N GLN A 245 25.28 18.37 -5.80
CA GLN A 245 26.70 18.47 -5.43
C GLN A 245 27.23 17.18 -4.80
N PRO A 246 28.31 16.59 -5.32
CA PRO A 246 29.00 15.48 -4.65
C PRO A 246 29.53 15.94 -3.29
N MET A 247 29.16 15.23 -2.23
CA MET A 247 29.67 15.47 -0.87
C MET A 247 30.74 14.43 -0.48
N SER A 248 30.75 13.29 -1.17
CA SER A 248 31.78 12.25 -1.10
C SER A 248 31.76 11.43 -2.39
N ASP A 249 32.63 10.42 -2.49
CA ASP A 249 32.61 9.45 -3.59
C ASP A 249 31.33 8.61 -3.61
N SER A 250 30.61 8.51 -2.49
CA SER A 250 29.44 7.65 -2.32
C SER A 250 28.11 8.41 -2.29
N LEU A 251 28.11 9.71 -2.01
CA LEU A 251 26.89 10.51 -1.86
C LEU A 251 26.94 11.84 -2.61
N GLN A 252 25.82 12.15 -3.26
CA GLN A 252 25.53 13.44 -3.85
C GLN A 252 24.29 14.04 -3.19
N LEU A 253 24.40 15.29 -2.71
CA LEU A 253 23.23 16.05 -2.28
C LEU A 253 22.50 16.57 -3.51
N VAL A 254 21.27 16.13 -3.73
CA VAL A 254 20.45 16.50 -4.89
C VAL A 254 19.73 17.82 -4.68
N GLY A 255 19.20 18.02 -3.48
CA GLY A 255 18.34 19.15 -3.17
C GLY A 255 17.81 19.05 -1.75
N TYR A 256 17.02 20.05 -1.35
CA TYR A 256 16.36 20.05 -0.06
C TYR A 256 15.02 20.78 -0.10
N THR A 257 14.19 20.53 0.89
CA THR A 257 12.95 21.27 1.12
C THR A 257 12.71 21.44 2.62
N THR A 258 11.70 22.21 2.97
CA THR A 258 11.28 22.44 4.35
C THR A 258 9.80 22.11 4.48
N TYR A 259 9.45 21.23 5.41
CA TYR A 259 8.07 20.87 5.71
C TYR A 259 7.89 20.69 7.21
N ASN A 260 6.80 21.24 7.75
CA ASN A 260 6.45 21.17 9.18
C ASN A 260 7.62 21.49 10.13
N GLN A 261 8.32 22.61 9.88
CA GLN A 261 9.50 23.05 10.64
C GLN A 261 10.71 22.09 10.60
N ALA A 262 10.67 21.05 9.76
CA ALA A 262 11.79 20.14 9.51
C ALA A 262 12.44 20.41 8.15
N TRP A 263 13.74 20.13 8.08
CA TRP A 263 14.49 20.11 6.83
C TRP A 263 14.50 18.69 6.26
N TRP A 264 14.14 18.57 5.00
CA TRP A 264 14.23 17.33 4.25
C TRP A 264 15.32 17.48 3.20
N THR A 265 16.31 16.60 3.24
CA THR A 265 17.41 16.60 2.26
C THR A 265 17.30 15.35 1.40
N VAL A 266 17.56 15.51 0.11
CA VAL A 266 17.45 14.42 -0.86
C VAL A 266 18.84 14.08 -1.32
N TRP A 267 19.21 12.81 -1.16
CA TRP A 267 20.53 12.31 -1.46
C TRP A 267 20.47 11.23 -2.53
N GLN A 268 21.43 11.24 -3.43
CA GLN A 268 21.64 10.18 -4.40
C GLN A 268 22.90 9.41 -4.02
N VAL A 269 22.74 8.10 -3.83
CA VAL A 269 23.85 7.15 -3.69
C VAL A 269 24.57 7.05 -5.04
N GLN A 270 25.87 7.33 -5.03
CA GLN A 270 26.75 7.23 -6.21
C GLN A 270 27.54 5.92 -6.21
N SER A 271 27.85 5.38 -5.02
CA SER A 271 28.56 4.12 -4.86
C SER A 271 28.09 3.40 -3.60
N ALA A 272 28.10 2.07 -3.63
CA ALA A 272 28.03 1.28 -2.40
C ALA A 272 29.24 1.60 -1.51
N THR A 273 29.06 1.49 -0.20
CA THR A 273 30.12 1.75 0.77
C THR A 273 29.93 0.92 2.04
N ALA A 274 31.04 0.42 2.57
CA ALA A 274 31.07 -0.24 3.88
C ALA A 274 31.52 0.71 5.00
N VAL A 275 31.82 1.96 4.65
CA VAL A 275 32.26 2.98 5.61
C VAL A 275 31.03 3.48 6.37
N PRO A 276 31.05 3.53 7.72
CA PRO A 276 30.00 4.19 8.48
C PRO A 276 29.88 5.65 8.06
N LEU A 277 28.67 6.06 7.70
CA LEU A 277 28.36 7.43 7.29
C LEU A 277 27.30 8.00 8.22
N THR A 278 27.30 9.33 8.34
CA THR A 278 26.28 10.10 9.04
C THR A 278 25.93 11.29 8.17
N ILE A 279 24.66 11.69 8.17
CA ILE A 279 24.22 12.92 7.53
C ILE A 279 23.83 13.86 8.66
N ALA A 280 24.80 14.66 9.10
CA ALA A 280 24.62 15.58 10.21
C ALA A 280 24.13 16.96 9.74
N ALA A 281 23.11 17.47 10.40
CA ALA A 281 22.67 18.86 10.27
C ALA A 281 22.94 19.61 11.57
N HIS A 282 23.45 20.83 11.44
CA HIS A 282 23.64 21.76 12.55
C HIS A 282 22.73 22.98 12.36
N LEU A 283 21.86 23.26 13.34
CA LEU A 283 21.10 24.50 13.38
C LEU A 283 21.79 25.49 14.31
N TYR A 284 22.33 26.56 13.74
CA TYR A 284 22.90 27.68 14.47
C TYR A 284 21.81 28.72 14.72
N THR A 285 21.46 28.94 15.98
CA THR A 285 20.59 30.06 16.39
C THR A 285 21.46 31.18 16.97
N ALA A 286 20.86 32.29 17.39
CA ALA A 286 21.60 33.35 18.10
C ALA A 286 22.14 32.89 19.48
N ASP A 287 21.68 31.73 19.98
CA ASP A 287 22.16 31.09 21.21
C ASP A 287 23.39 30.20 20.91
N PRO A 288 24.37 30.06 21.83
CA PRO A 288 25.70 29.56 21.50
C PRO A 288 25.78 28.03 21.31
N GLN A 289 24.69 27.28 21.52
CA GLN A 289 24.68 25.83 21.38
C GLN A 289 23.94 25.43 20.10
N PRO A 290 24.64 24.88 19.08
CA PRO A 290 23.99 24.38 17.88
C PRO A 290 23.16 23.14 18.19
N LEU A 291 21.96 23.03 17.61
CA LEU A 291 21.22 21.77 17.62
C LEU A 291 21.80 20.84 16.56
N VAL A 292 21.96 19.56 16.90
CA VAL A 292 22.51 18.54 16.01
C VAL A 292 21.44 17.50 15.72
N ALA A 293 21.29 17.12 14.45
CA ALA A 293 20.48 16.00 14.01
C ALA A 293 21.28 15.09 13.08
N ASP A 294 21.08 13.77 13.19
CA ASP A 294 21.50 12.79 12.18
C ASP A 294 20.25 12.36 11.40
N GLY A 295 20.30 12.49 10.08
CA GLY A 295 19.19 12.16 9.19
C GLY A 295 19.44 10.96 8.29
N LEU A 296 20.47 10.15 8.54
CA LEU A 296 20.78 9.06 7.60
C LEU A 296 19.62 8.04 7.53
N GLY A 297 19.17 7.51 8.67
CA GLY A 297 18.02 6.60 8.80
C GLY A 297 18.05 5.31 7.95
N PHE A 298 19.08 5.10 7.13
CA PHE A 298 19.20 4.01 6.17
C PHE A 298 20.64 3.48 6.13
N LEU A 299 20.81 2.20 6.44
CA LEU A 299 22.14 1.60 6.63
C LEU A 299 22.94 1.56 5.32
N GLY A 300 24.23 1.95 5.40
CA GLY A 300 25.14 2.03 4.26
C GLY A 300 25.40 0.72 3.53
N ASP A 301 25.30 -0.42 4.24
CA ASP A 301 25.45 -1.76 3.67
C ASP A 301 24.33 -2.14 2.69
N GLN A 302 23.21 -1.42 2.72
CA GLN A 302 22.10 -1.59 1.79
C GLN A 302 22.24 -0.73 0.52
N TRP A 303 23.29 0.08 0.40
CA TRP A 303 23.47 1.02 -0.71
C TRP A 303 23.90 0.31 -2.01
N GLN A 304 23.37 0.79 -3.13
CA GLN A 304 23.68 0.31 -4.48
C GLN A 304 23.74 1.53 -5.41
N ALA A 305 24.69 1.53 -6.34
CA ALA A 305 24.83 2.55 -7.38
C ALA A 305 23.85 2.32 -8.53
#